data_AF-A0A6I1L7P1-F1
#
_entry.id   AF-A0A6I1L7P1-F1
#
_cell.length_a   1.000
_cell.length_b   1.000
_cell.length_c   1.000
_cell.angle_alpha   90.00
_cell.angle_beta   90.00
_cell.angle_gamma   90.00
#
_symmetry.space_group_name_H-M   'P 1'
#
loop_
_entity.id
_entity.type
_entity.pdbx_description
1 polymer ?
#
loop_
_entity_poly.entity_id
_entity_poly.type
_entity_poly.pdbx_seq_one_letter_code
_entity_poly.pdbx_strand_id
1 'polypeptide(L)'
;MKMTFNTRLLASSLALCMSFGVAHAQDAPRVGVRGAITAVDGDALHVKVNNSGEDVTVHLTKDTQVRAVTLAKIEDIKAGSYIGSAAMPNADGSLTALEVHVFPPAMAGTGDGHRAFDLKEGSSMTNGTVGDLVVSNGRTLTVKYKGGEQKIVVPEDVPIVNLEPGDRSLLKPGVKVVLFAAKGEDGSVTAQAISAGKDGVTPPM
;
A
#
# COMPACT_ATOMS: atom_id res chain seq x y z
N MET A 1 1.30 -89.07 -10.00
CA MET A 1 2.49 -88.51 -9.31
C MET A 1 2.38 -86.99 -9.34
N LYS A 2 2.50 -86.37 -8.15
CA LYS A 2 2.59 -84.93 -7.81
C LYS A 2 1.34 -84.04 -7.89
N MET A 3 0.86 -83.82 -6.66
CA MET A 3 -0.04 -82.84 -6.06
C MET A 3 0.65 -81.46 -5.91
N THR A 4 -0.11 -80.36 -5.89
CA THR A 4 0.02 -79.08 -5.10
C THR A 4 -0.49 -77.87 -5.92
N PHE A 5 -1.58 -77.20 -5.53
CA PHE A 5 -1.82 -76.19 -4.46
C PHE A 5 -1.37 -74.76 -4.80
N ASN A 6 -2.26 -73.79 -4.48
CA ASN A 6 -2.04 -72.35 -4.18
C ASN A 6 -2.84 -71.38 -5.07
N THR A 7 -3.43 -70.28 -4.61
CA THR A 7 -3.72 -69.70 -3.28
C THR A 7 -4.74 -68.58 -3.54
N ARG A 8 -5.77 -68.44 -2.70
CA ARG A 8 -6.65 -67.26 -2.67
C ARG A 8 -5.92 -66.10 -1.98
N LEU A 9 -5.92 -64.90 -2.57
CA LEU A 9 -5.72 -63.66 -1.81
C LEU A 9 -6.82 -62.65 -2.15
N LEU A 10 -7.60 -62.28 -1.13
CA LEU A 10 -8.52 -61.15 -1.10
C LEU A 10 -7.70 -59.85 -1.17
N ALA A 11 -8.09 -58.93 -2.05
CA ALA A 11 -7.60 -57.55 -2.01
C ALA A 11 -8.68 -56.66 -1.34
N SER A 12 -8.38 -56.18 -0.14
CA SER A 12 -9.17 -55.20 0.59
C SER A 12 -8.64 -53.80 0.27
N SER A 13 -9.41 -53.00 -0.45
CA SER A 13 -9.05 -51.63 -0.83
C SER A 13 -9.36 -50.66 0.32
N LEU A 14 -8.33 -50.16 1.00
CA LEU A 14 -8.45 -49.08 1.99
C LEU A 14 -8.41 -47.73 1.26
N ALA A 15 -9.55 -47.04 1.19
CA ALA A 15 -9.67 -45.72 0.58
C ALA A 15 -9.12 -44.64 1.53
N LEU A 16 -7.90 -44.15 1.27
CA LEU A 16 -7.29 -43.03 1.96
C LEU A 16 -7.79 -41.72 1.33
N CYS A 17 -8.72 -41.03 1.99
CA CYS A 17 -9.14 -39.69 1.61
C CYS A 17 -8.01 -38.69 1.92
N MET A 18 -7.25 -38.29 0.89
CA MET A 18 -6.35 -37.14 0.97
C MET A 18 -7.16 -35.85 0.87
N SER A 19 -7.42 -35.22 2.00
CA SER A 19 -7.90 -33.84 2.07
C SER A 19 -6.77 -32.92 1.59
N PHE A 20 -6.79 -32.52 0.32
CA PHE A 20 -5.97 -31.41 -0.15
C PHE A 20 -6.51 -30.12 0.45
N GLY A 21 -5.93 -29.68 1.57
CA GLY A 21 -6.13 -28.34 2.07
C GLY A 21 -5.59 -27.37 1.03
N VAL A 22 -6.47 -26.56 0.44
CA VAL A 22 -6.07 -25.36 -0.28
C VAL A 22 -5.43 -24.44 0.75
N ALA A 23 -4.10 -24.38 0.76
CA ALA A 23 -3.37 -23.38 1.51
C ALA A 23 -3.75 -22.01 0.91
N HIS A 24 -4.65 -21.30 1.56
CA HIS A 24 -4.81 -19.87 1.32
C HIS A 24 -3.48 -19.23 1.70
N ALA A 25 -2.72 -18.77 0.71
CA ALA A 25 -1.61 -17.87 0.93
C ALA A 25 -2.21 -16.62 1.59
N GLN A 26 -2.09 -16.54 2.90
CA GLN A 26 -2.49 -15.38 3.66
C GLN A 26 -1.53 -14.27 3.22
N ASP A 27 -2.03 -13.24 2.54
CA ASP A 27 -1.22 -12.08 2.16
C ASP A 27 -0.48 -11.61 3.41
N ALA A 28 0.86 -11.71 3.39
CA ALA A 28 1.69 -11.34 4.52
C ALA A 28 1.31 -9.94 5.00
N PRO A 29 1.28 -9.68 6.33
CA PRO A 29 0.90 -8.37 6.85
C PRO A 29 1.70 -7.27 6.17
N ARG A 30 0.99 -6.33 5.52
CA ARG A 30 1.63 -5.17 4.92
C ARG A 30 2.06 -4.22 6.03
N VAL A 31 3.34 -3.91 6.07
CA VAL A 31 3.92 -2.98 7.04
C VAL A 31 4.24 -1.67 6.32
N GLY A 32 3.72 -0.56 6.83
CA GLY A 32 4.12 0.78 6.43
C GLY A 32 5.45 1.16 7.09
N VAL A 33 6.46 1.49 6.30
CA VAL A 33 7.74 2.03 6.79
C VAL A 33 7.85 3.47 6.33
N ARG A 34 8.12 4.39 7.26
CA ARG A 34 8.18 5.83 7.00
C ARG A 34 9.46 6.40 7.60
N GLY A 35 10.32 6.99 6.77
CA GLY A 35 11.67 7.31 7.20
C GLY A 35 12.55 7.99 6.18
N ALA A 36 13.84 8.11 6.51
CA ALA A 36 14.87 8.60 5.61
C ALA A 36 15.84 7.46 5.26
N ILE A 37 16.23 7.38 3.99
CA ILE A 37 17.23 6.42 3.53
C ILE A 37 18.58 6.80 4.14
N THR A 38 19.23 5.88 4.85
CA THR A 38 20.57 6.08 5.42
C THR A 38 21.66 5.53 4.52
N ALA A 39 21.39 4.41 3.84
CA ALA A 39 22.32 3.78 2.90
C ALA A 39 21.58 2.92 1.86
N VAL A 40 22.27 2.63 0.76
CA VAL A 40 21.80 1.76 -0.33
C VAL A 40 22.93 0.80 -0.69
N ASP A 41 22.73 -0.50 -0.45
CA ASP A 41 23.71 -1.57 -0.67
C ASP A 41 23.14 -2.58 -1.67
N GLY A 42 23.28 -2.27 -2.97
CA GLY A 42 22.71 -3.10 -4.04
C GLY A 42 21.17 -3.17 -3.96
N ASP A 43 20.64 -4.33 -3.60
CA ASP A 43 19.19 -4.56 -3.40
C ASP A 43 18.74 -4.38 -1.94
N ALA A 44 19.60 -3.88 -1.05
CA ALA A 44 19.24 -3.56 0.33
C ALA A 44 19.16 -2.05 0.54
N LEU A 45 18.05 -1.58 1.10
CA LEU A 45 17.81 -0.19 1.48
C LEU A 45 17.79 -0.08 3.00
N HIS A 46 18.61 0.79 3.57
CA HIS A 46 18.57 1.07 5.01
C HIS A 46 17.74 2.33 5.25
N VAL A 47 16.74 2.22 6.12
CA VAL A 47 15.76 3.28 6.37
C VAL A 47 15.68 3.57 7.86
N LYS A 48 16.05 4.79 8.24
CA LYS A 48 15.82 5.32 9.58
C LYS A 48 14.35 5.66 9.75
N VAL A 49 13.64 4.86 10.53
CA VAL A 49 12.20 5.02 10.78
C VAL A 49 11.95 6.21 11.69
N ASN A 50 11.03 7.09 11.32
CA ASN A 50 10.86 8.37 12.01
C ASN A 50 10.33 8.22 13.45
N ASN A 51 9.39 7.31 13.70
CA ASN A 51 8.75 7.17 15.01
C ASN A 51 9.61 6.38 16.02
N SER A 52 10.27 5.31 15.57
CA SER A 52 11.07 4.44 16.45
C SER A 52 12.54 4.86 16.49
N GLY A 53 13.03 5.58 15.47
CA GLY A 53 14.46 5.81 15.27
C GLY A 53 15.24 4.54 14.94
N GLU A 54 14.59 3.40 14.69
CA GLU A 54 15.24 2.16 14.26
C GLU A 54 15.76 2.32 12.83
N ASP A 55 16.90 1.70 12.52
CA ASP A 55 17.36 1.58 11.14
C ASP A 55 16.98 0.19 10.61
N VAL A 56 16.02 0.16 9.70
CA VAL A 56 15.44 -1.08 9.16
C VAL A 56 16.06 -1.35 7.80
N THR A 57 16.57 -2.57 7.61
CA THR A 57 16.95 -3.07 6.29
C THR A 57 15.72 -3.54 5.52
N VAL A 58 15.51 -2.96 4.35
CA VAL A 58 14.40 -3.26 3.44
C VAL A 58 14.96 -3.79 2.13
N HIS A 59 14.57 -5.00 1.74
CA HIS A 59 14.98 -5.63 0.50
C HIS A 59 14.15 -5.11 -0.68
N LEU A 60 14.84 -4.89 -1.80
CA LEU A 60 14.27 -4.51 -3.08
C LEU A 60 14.28 -5.71 -4.01
N THR A 61 13.22 -5.87 -4.79
CA THR A 61 13.17 -6.85 -5.89
C THR A 61 13.01 -6.10 -7.21
N LYS A 62 13.08 -6.83 -8.32
CA LYS A 62 12.73 -6.29 -9.64
C LYS A 62 11.27 -5.83 -9.74
N ASP A 63 10.40 -6.33 -8.86
CA ASP A 63 8.97 -6.04 -8.84
C ASP A 63 8.63 -4.88 -7.88
N THR A 64 9.61 -4.41 -7.10
CA THR A 64 9.44 -3.24 -6.23
C THR A 64 9.12 -2.01 -7.07
N GLN A 65 7.91 -1.47 -6.91
CA GLN A 65 7.48 -0.26 -7.59
C GLN A 65 8.08 0.97 -6.91
N VAL A 66 8.67 1.88 -7.69
CA VAL A 66 9.18 3.16 -7.17
C VAL A 66 8.40 4.30 -7.81
N ARG A 67 8.02 5.28 -7.00
CA ARG A 67 7.29 6.49 -7.41
C ARG A 67 8.02 7.70 -6.87
N ALA A 68 8.04 8.77 -7.65
CA ALA A 68 8.47 10.07 -7.16
C ALA A 68 7.29 10.77 -6.46
N VAL A 69 7.62 11.53 -5.42
CA VAL A 69 6.68 12.41 -4.71
C VAL A 69 7.12 13.85 -4.94
N THR A 70 6.23 14.67 -5.50
CA THR A 70 6.42 16.11 -5.72
C THR A 70 5.32 16.91 -5.06
N LEU A 71 5.53 18.20 -4.83
CA LEU A 71 4.48 19.07 -4.27
C LEU A 71 3.34 19.24 -5.28
N ALA A 72 2.12 19.24 -4.77
CA ALA A 72 0.91 19.56 -5.51
C ALA A 72 0.14 20.65 -4.78
N LYS A 73 -0.87 21.20 -5.45
CA LYS A 73 -1.81 22.14 -4.83
C LYS A 73 -3.24 21.64 -4.96
N ILE A 74 -4.11 22.13 -4.10
CA ILE A 74 -5.54 21.77 -4.11
C ILE A 74 -6.21 22.17 -5.43
N GLU A 75 -5.68 23.18 -6.11
CA GLU A 75 -6.14 23.59 -7.43
C GLU A 75 -5.87 22.53 -8.49
N ASP A 76 -4.87 21.65 -8.32
CA ASP A 76 -4.56 20.59 -9.29
C ASP A 76 -5.60 19.45 -9.24
N ILE A 77 -6.38 19.37 -8.16
CA ILE A 77 -7.43 18.38 -7.99
C ILE A 77 -8.71 18.88 -8.65
N LYS A 78 -9.13 18.19 -9.71
CA LYS A 78 -10.33 18.47 -10.50
C LYS A 78 -11.29 17.29 -10.46
N ALA A 79 -12.52 17.51 -10.91
CA ALA A 79 -13.41 16.41 -11.25
C ALA A 79 -12.72 15.49 -12.28
N GLY A 80 -12.77 14.18 -12.06
CA GLY A 80 -12.08 13.17 -12.84
C GLY A 80 -10.64 12.87 -12.38
N SER A 81 -10.03 13.69 -11.51
CA SER A 81 -8.73 13.35 -10.91
C SER A 81 -8.86 12.07 -10.09
N TYR A 82 -7.85 11.19 -10.18
CA TYR A 82 -7.75 10.04 -9.28
C TYR A 82 -6.87 10.40 -8.09
N ILE A 83 -7.40 10.26 -6.88
CA ILE A 83 -6.68 10.61 -5.65
C ILE A 83 -6.70 9.45 -4.66
N GLY A 84 -5.74 9.47 -3.74
CA GLY A 84 -5.78 8.73 -2.49
C GLY A 84 -5.74 9.73 -1.35
N SER A 85 -6.65 9.61 -0.38
CA SER A 85 -6.63 10.47 0.81
C SER A 85 -6.72 9.62 2.06
N ALA A 86 -5.71 9.77 2.94
CA ALA A 86 -5.84 9.27 4.29
C ALA A 86 -6.60 10.30 5.13
N ALA A 87 -7.54 9.83 5.93
CA ALA A 87 -8.51 10.71 6.57
C ALA A 87 -9.06 10.12 7.88
N MET A 88 -9.54 11.02 8.74
CA MET A 88 -10.24 10.70 9.99
C MET A 88 -11.76 10.78 9.80
N PRO A 89 -12.55 9.86 10.38
CA PRO A 89 -13.99 9.98 10.36
C PRO A 89 -14.48 11.15 11.23
N ASN A 90 -15.50 11.84 10.75
CA ASN A 90 -16.25 12.84 11.50
C ASN A 90 -17.57 12.25 12.02
N ALA A 91 -18.19 12.90 13.00
CA ALA A 91 -19.44 12.44 13.60
C ALA A 91 -20.64 12.45 12.63
N ASP A 92 -20.58 13.26 11.57
CA ASP A 92 -21.61 13.36 10.53
C ASP A 92 -21.44 12.35 9.39
N GLY A 93 -20.42 11.48 9.48
CA GLY A 93 -20.10 10.47 8.47
C GLY A 93 -19.24 10.97 7.30
N SER A 94 -18.86 12.26 7.27
CA SER A 94 -17.81 12.74 6.37
C SER A 94 -16.42 12.36 6.90
N LEU A 95 -15.40 12.55 6.07
CA LEU A 95 -14.00 12.36 6.45
C LEU A 95 -13.26 13.70 6.43
N THR A 96 -12.31 13.91 7.33
CA THR A 96 -11.35 15.02 7.29
C THR A 96 -9.99 14.50 6.84
N ALA A 97 -9.51 15.00 5.70
CA ALA A 97 -8.22 14.60 5.15
C ALA A 97 -7.07 14.95 6.11
N LEU A 98 -6.12 14.02 6.22
CA LEU A 98 -4.82 14.23 6.85
C LEU A 98 -3.74 14.45 5.78
N GLU A 99 -3.92 13.84 4.61
CA GLU A 99 -3.06 13.99 3.43
C GLU A 99 -3.84 13.66 2.17
N VAL A 100 -3.38 14.18 1.03
CA VAL A 100 -3.93 13.85 -0.30
C VAL A 100 -2.81 13.57 -1.31
N HIS A 101 -2.90 12.44 -1.98
CA HIS A 101 -2.04 12.03 -3.08
C HIS A 101 -2.80 12.11 -4.39
N VAL A 102 -2.26 12.85 -5.36
CA VAL A 102 -2.81 12.92 -6.72
C VAL A 102 -2.06 11.91 -7.58
N PHE A 103 -2.79 11.00 -8.21
CA PHE A 103 -2.22 9.99 -9.08
C PHE A 103 -2.17 10.50 -10.52
N PRO A 104 -1.13 10.12 -11.30
CA PRO A 104 -1.10 10.40 -12.72
C PRO A 104 -2.18 9.53 -13.39
N PRO A 105 -2.78 9.96 -14.52
CA PRO A 105 -3.88 9.24 -15.17
C PRO A 105 -3.57 7.76 -15.45
N ALA A 106 -2.34 7.44 -15.82
CA ALA A 106 -1.88 6.07 -16.09
C ALA A 106 -1.94 5.13 -14.87
N MET A 107 -2.12 5.68 -13.67
CA MET A 107 -2.19 4.94 -12.41
C MET A 107 -3.57 5.01 -11.76
N ALA A 108 -4.57 5.59 -12.43
CA ALA A 108 -5.93 5.57 -11.94
C ALA A 108 -6.41 4.13 -11.68
N GLY A 109 -7.08 3.92 -10.54
CA GLY A 109 -7.47 2.59 -10.05
C GLY A 109 -6.45 1.93 -9.11
N THR A 110 -5.29 2.54 -8.88
CA THR A 110 -4.31 2.02 -7.93
C THR A 110 -4.88 1.99 -6.51
N GLY A 111 -5.04 0.79 -5.95
CA GLY A 111 -5.50 0.60 -4.58
C GLY A 111 -6.93 1.07 -4.33
N ASP A 112 -7.75 1.11 -5.40
CA ASP A 112 -9.14 1.55 -5.39
C ASP A 112 -9.95 0.99 -4.22
N GLY A 113 -10.73 1.85 -3.58
CA GLY A 113 -11.59 1.48 -2.46
C GLY A 113 -11.39 2.33 -1.22
N HIS A 114 -12.03 1.91 -0.13
CA HIS A 114 -11.92 2.50 1.19
C HIS A 114 -11.55 1.41 2.20
N ARG A 115 -10.54 1.67 3.02
CA ARG A 115 -9.98 0.68 3.96
C ARG A 115 -9.30 1.37 5.13
N ALA A 116 -9.11 0.63 6.23
CA ALA A 116 -8.26 1.08 7.34
C ALA A 116 -6.85 1.43 6.84
N PHE A 117 -6.23 2.42 7.48
CA PHE A 117 -4.88 2.88 7.14
C PHE A 117 -4.09 3.21 8.40
N ASP A 118 -2.79 2.95 8.34
CA ASP A 118 -1.86 3.00 9.48
C ASP A 118 -1.18 4.38 9.60
N LEU A 119 -1.93 5.45 9.39
CA LEU A 119 -1.44 6.83 9.52
C LEU A 119 -1.69 7.37 10.94
N LYS A 120 -2.93 7.25 11.41
CA LYS A 120 -3.36 7.57 12.78
C LYS A 120 -4.33 6.50 13.25
N GLU A 121 -4.45 6.32 14.57
CA GLU A 121 -5.46 5.42 15.13
C GLU A 121 -6.86 5.77 14.61
N GLY A 122 -7.56 4.79 14.05
CA GLY A 122 -8.88 4.97 13.44
C GLY A 122 -8.88 5.66 12.08
N SER A 123 -7.71 5.97 11.50
CA SER A 123 -7.63 6.55 10.15
C SER A 123 -7.95 5.52 9.06
N SER A 124 -8.40 6.05 7.94
CA SER A 124 -8.73 5.29 6.73
C SER A 124 -7.98 5.86 5.54
N MET A 125 -7.92 5.11 4.44
CA MET A 125 -7.44 5.57 3.15
C MET A 125 -8.53 5.31 2.11
N THR A 126 -8.89 6.36 1.38
CA THR A 126 -9.86 6.31 0.28
C THR A 126 -9.14 6.60 -1.03
N ASN A 127 -9.13 5.64 -1.95
CA ASN A 127 -8.59 5.79 -3.29
C ASN A 127 -9.72 5.73 -4.30
N GLY A 128 -9.87 6.75 -5.13
CA GLY A 128 -10.98 6.85 -6.06
C GLY A 128 -10.91 8.07 -6.98
N THR A 129 -11.94 8.20 -7.81
CA THR A 129 -12.10 9.31 -8.75
C THR A 129 -12.90 10.43 -8.10
N VAL A 130 -12.40 11.65 -8.16
CA VAL A 130 -13.12 12.84 -7.71
C VAL A 130 -14.33 13.07 -8.62
N GLY A 131 -15.53 13.06 -8.04
CA GLY A 131 -16.77 13.45 -8.69
C GLY A 131 -17.04 14.93 -8.46
N ASP A 132 -18.05 15.22 -7.65
CA ASP A 132 -18.45 16.59 -7.32
C ASP A 132 -17.44 17.25 -6.37
N LEU A 133 -17.31 18.56 -6.54
CA LEU A 133 -16.32 19.39 -5.87
C LEU A 133 -17.02 20.64 -5.34
N VAL A 134 -17.09 20.76 -4.01
CA VAL A 134 -17.70 21.89 -3.33
C VAL A 134 -16.61 22.70 -2.63
N VAL A 135 -16.56 24.00 -2.90
CA VAL A 135 -15.57 24.91 -2.31
C VAL A 135 -16.28 25.79 -1.28
N SER A 136 -16.12 25.47 0.01
CA SER A 136 -16.64 26.25 1.14
C SER A 136 -15.93 25.81 2.43
N ASN A 137 -15.28 26.74 3.16
CA ASN A 137 -14.53 26.47 4.40
C ASN A 137 -13.59 25.24 4.29
N GLY A 138 -12.69 25.28 3.30
CA GLY A 138 -12.00 24.10 2.76
C GLY A 138 -12.63 23.61 1.46
N ARG A 139 -12.11 22.52 0.90
CA ARG A 139 -12.69 21.87 -0.28
C ARG A 139 -13.25 20.51 0.09
N THR A 140 -14.54 20.31 -0.11
CA THR A 140 -15.18 19.00 0.05
C THR A 140 -15.16 18.27 -1.30
N LEU A 141 -14.54 17.11 -1.29
CA LEU A 141 -14.42 16.20 -2.44
C LEU A 141 -15.37 15.02 -2.25
N THR A 142 -16.23 14.75 -3.23
CA THR A 142 -16.88 13.44 -3.32
C THR A 142 -15.96 12.50 -4.08
N VAL A 143 -15.42 11.48 -3.40
CA VAL A 143 -14.48 10.51 -3.98
C VAL A 143 -15.21 9.20 -4.21
N LYS A 144 -15.32 8.79 -5.48
CA LYS A 144 -16.03 7.59 -5.93
C LYS A 144 -15.07 6.45 -6.21
N TYR A 145 -15.39 5.25 -5.74
CA TYR A 145 -14.59 4.04 -5.93
C TYR A 145 -15.50 2.83 -6.12
N LYS A 146 -14.92 1.66 -6.42
CA LYS A 146 -15.69 0.42 -6.53
C LYS A 146 -16.32 0.06 -5.19
N GLY A 147 -17.64 0.12 -5.15
CA GLY A 147 -18.42 -0.22 -3.96
C GLY A 147 -18.90 0.97 -3.13
N GLY A 148 -18.62 2.21 -3.52
CA GLY A 148 -19.21 3.37 -2.84
C GLY A 148 -18.55 4.71 -3.15
N GLU A 149 -18.83 5.67 -2.28
CA GLU A 149 -18.21 6.98 -2.28
C GLU A 149 -17.99 7.49 -0.86
N GLN A 150 -17.06 8.43 -0.71
CA GLN A 150 -16.82 9.17 0.54
C GLN A 150 -16.86 10.66 0.27
N LYS A 151 -17.35 11.42 1.25
CA LYS A 151 -17.20 12.89 1.27
C LYS A 151 -16.01 13.24 2.13
N ILE A 152 -15.01 13.87 1.53
CA ILE A 152 -13.73 14.20 2.18
C ILE A 152 -13.58 15.71 2.21
N VAL A 153 -13.58 16.28 3.41
CA VAL A 153 -13.21 17.67 3.67
C VAL A 153 -11.69 17.76 3.65
N VAL A 154 -11.16 18.67 2.82
CA VAL A 154 -9.72 18.97 2.75
C VAL A 154 -9.49 20.36 3.35
N PRO A 155 -8.99 20.43 4.60
CA PRO A 155 -8.51 21.67 5.21
C PRO A 155 -7.40 22.33 4.39
N GLU A 156 -7.22 23.64 4.58
CA GLU A 156 -6.26 24.45 3.81
C GLU A 156 -4.78 24.09 4.07
N ASP A 157 -4.48 23.53 5.24
CA ASP A 157 -3.14 23.16 5.70
C ASP A 157 -2.78 21.70 5.43
N VAL A 158 -3.69 20.93 4.81
CA VAL A 158 -3.42 19.53 4.49
C VAL A 158 -2.33 19.42 3.42
N PRO A 159 -1.31 18.57 3.63
CA PRO A 159 -0.30 18.32 2.60
C PRO A 159 -0.90 17.61 1.39
N ILE A 160 -0.60 18.15 0.21
CA ILE A 160 -1.01 17.58 -1.08
C ILE A 160 0.24 17.34 -1.91
N VAL A 161 0.37 16.13 -2.43
CA VAL A 161 1.49 15.74 -3.29
C VAL A 161 1.02 15.04 -4.54
N ASN A 162 1.82 15.14 -5.60
CA ASN A 162 1.67 14.29 -6.77
C ASN A 162 2.50 13.02 -6.57
N LEU A 163 1.96 11.91 -7.06
CA LEU A 163 2.74 10.73 -7.37
C LEU A 163 3.13 10.79 -8.85
N GLU A 164 4.38 10.51 -9.15
CA GLU A 164 4.90 10.46 -10.52
C GLU A 164 5.56 9.10 -10.77
N PRO A 165 5.62 8.62 -12.02
CA PRO A 165 6.50 7.52 -12.39
C PRO A 165 7.92 7.78 -11.86
N GLY A 166 8.49 6.78 -11.18
CA GLY A 166 9.82 6.86 -10.61
C GLY A 166 10.58 5.57 -10.82
N ASP A 167 11.87 5.61 -10.51
CA ASP A 167 12.74 4.45 -10.58
C ASP A 167 13.75 4.45 -9.44
N ARG A 168 14.58 3.41 -9.37
CA ARG A 168 15.56 3.21 -8.30
C ARG A 168 16.61 4.33 -8.19
N SER A 169 16.81 5.15 -9.21
CA SER A 169 17.72 6.31 -9.16
C SER A 169 17.28 7.39 -8.16
N LEU A 170 16.03 7.35 -7.71
CA LEU A 170 15.50 8.20 -6.63
C LEU A 170 15.95 7.72 -5.24
N LEU A 171 16.32 6.44 -5.08
CA LEU A 171 16.65 5.86 -3.80
C LEU A 171 18.12 6.18 -3.47
N LYS A 172 18.33 7.22 -2.68
CA LYS A 172 19.65 7.71 -2.28
C LYS A 172 19.66 8.10 -0.81
N PRO A 173 20.82 8.04 -0.13
CA PRO A 173 20.95 8.56 1.23
C PRO A 173 20.37 9.97 1.37
N GLY A 174 19.62 10.20 2.44
CA GLY A 174 18.93 11.45 2.74
C GLY A 174 17.53 11.60 2.13
N VAL A 175 17.16 10.77 1.14
CA VAL A 175 15.81 10.81 0.55
C VAL A 175 14.79 10.23 1.53
N LYS A 176 13.70 10.97 1.73
CA LYS A 176 12.59 10.57 2.59
C LYS A 176 11.60 9.71 1.81
N VAL A 177 11.12 8.65 2.45
CA VAL A 177 10.33 7.60 1.80
C VAL A 177 9.16 7.15 2.67
N VAL A 178 8.08 6.75 1.99
CA VAL A 178 7.02 5.90 2.54
C VAL A 178 7.02 4.61 1.74
N LEU A 179 7.14 3.48 2.43
CA LEU A 179 7.19 2.14 1.84
C LEU A 179 6.01 1.30 2.32
N PHE A 180 5.44 0.51 1.41
CA PHE A 180 4.61 -0.63 1.77
C PHE A 180 5.44 -1.89 1.56
N ALA A 181 5.66 -2.65 2.64
CA ALA A 181 6.50 -3.83 2.62
C ALA A 181 5.74 -5.09 3.06
N ALA A 182 6.20 -6.24 2.57
CA ALA A 182 5.85 -7.55 3.12
C ALA A 182 6.84 -7.91 4.23
N LYS A 183 6.36 -8.47 5.33
CA LYS A 183 7.23 -9.09 6.34
C LYS A 183 7.22 -10.61 6.17
N GLY A 184 8.39 -11.21 5.94
CA GLY A 184 8.59 -12.65 5.89
C GLY A 184 8.52 -13.31 7.27
N GLU A 185 8.31 -14.63 7.30
CA GLU A 185 8.31 -15.42 8.54
C GLU A 185 9.67 -15.38 9.25
N ASP A 186 10.75 -15.21 8.49
CA ASP A 186 12.13 -15.02 8.96
C ASP A 186 12.40 -13.60 9.48
N GLY A 187 11.40 -12.72 9.44
CA GLY A 187 11.50 -11.32 9.85
C GLY A 187 12.03 -10.38 8.76
N SER A 188 12.38 -10.89 7.58
CA SER A 188 12.82 -10.05 6.45
C SER A 188 11.72 -9.07 6.02
N VAL A 189 12.12 -7.87 5.61
CA VAL A 189 11.20 -6.83 5.14
C VAL A 189 11.48 -6.58 3.66
N THR A 190 10.51 -6.83 2.80
CA THR A 190 10.66 -6.66 1.33
C THR A 190 9.70 -5.59 0.83
N ALA A 191 10.21 -4.54 0.18
CA ALA A 191 9.40 -3.46 -0.35
C ALA A 191 8.56 -3.93 -1.56
N GLN A 192 7.25 -3.73 -1.48
CA GLN A 192 6.34 -3.88 -2.62
C GLN A 192 6.23 -2.57 -3.41
N ALA A 193 6.09 -1.45 -2.70
CA ALA A 193 6.00 -0.13 -3.29
C ALA A 193 6.71 0.93 -2.43
N ILE A 194 7.36 1.88 -3.08
CA ILE A 194 8.11 2.97 -2.47
C ILE A 194 7.68 4.28 -3.11
N SER A 195 7.27 5.23 -2.27
CA SER A 195 7.08 6.63 -2.67
C SER A 195 8.25 7.44 -2.11
N ALA A 196 9.10 7.95 -3.00
CA ALA A 196 10.34 8.65 -2.68
C ALA A 196 10.22 10.14 -2.95
N GLY A 197 10.57 10.95 -1.94
CA GLY A 197 10.62 12.40 -2.04
C GLY A 197 11.60 12.88 -3.10
N LYS A 198 11.09 13.52 -4.15
CA LYS A 198 11.92 14.13 -5.19
C LYS A 198 12.30 15.54 -4.76
N ASP A 199 13.53 15.97 -5.08
CA ASP A 199 14.01 17.34 -4.82
C ASP A 199 13.85 17.81 -3.35
N GLY A 200 14.01 16.88 -2.40
CA GLY A 200 13.93 17.16 -0.97
C GLY A 200 12.51 17.19 -0.39
N VAL A 201 11.48 16.93 -1.21
CA VAL A 201 10.10 16.79 -0.74
C VAL A 201 10.03 15.68 0.31
N THR A 202 9.30 15.94 1.38
CA THR A 202 8.97 14.91 2.37
C THR A 202 7.62 14.33 1.97
N PRO A 203 7.52 13.04 1.63
CA PRO A 203 6.21 12.42 1.46
C PRO A 203 5.36 12.63 2.72
N PRO A 204 4.06 12.95 2.58
CA PRO A 204 3.14 12.95 3.71
C PRO A 204 3.17 11.58 4.40
N MET A 205 3.05 11.57 5.72
CA MET A 205 3.37 10.43 6.56
C MET A 205 2.30 10.13 7.56
#